data_AF-W2UKT4-F1
#
_entry.id   AF-W2UKT4-F1
#
_cell.length_a   1.000
_cell.length_b   1.000
_cell.length_c   1.000
_cell.angle_alpha   90.00
_cell.angle_beta   90.00
_cell.angle_gamma   90.00
#
_symmetry.space_group_name_H-M   'P 1'
#
loop_
_entity.id
_entity.type
_entity.pdbx_description
1 polymer ?
#
loop_
_entity_poly.entity_id
_entity_poly.type
_entity_poly.pdbx_seq_one_letter_code
_entity_poly.pdbx_strand_id
1 'polypeptide(L)' 'MILNELVDYYGWEHLGTKVTINCFTNDPSIKSSLKFLRRTPWARSKVEKVYLEMQDKKSGF' A
#
# COMPACT_ATOMS: atom_id res chain seq x y z
N MET A 1 -1.63 10.81 -3.47
CA MET A 1 -0.63 10.15 -2.59
C MET A 1 -0.68 8.66 -2.90
N ILE A 2 0.47 8.03 -3.20
CA ILE A 2 0.58 6.62 -3.63
C ILE A 2 -0.31 5.67 -2.81
N LEU A 3 -0.26 5.76 -1.48
CA LEU A 3 -1.05 4.88 -0.61
C LEU A 3 -2.57 5.07 -0.76
N ASN A 4 -3.05 6.31 -0.95
CA ASN A 4 -4.49 6.55 -1.14
C ASN A 4 -4.99 5.90 -2.44
N GLU A 5 -4.23 6.04 -3.53
CA GLU A 5 -4.62 5.43 -4.82
C GLU A 5 -4.59 3.91 -4.75
N LEU A 6 -3.59 3.35 -4.05
CA LEU A 6 -3.53 1.92 -3.81
C LEU A 6 -4.72 1.40 -3.00
N VAL A 7 -5.11 2.14 -1.96
CA VAL A 7 -6.27 1.78 -1.12
C VAL A 7 -7.57 1.94 -1.89
N ASP A 8 -7.69 2.98 -2.72
CA ASP A 8 -8.85 3.22 -3.57
C ASP A 8 -9.01 2.11 -4.64
N TYR A 9 -7.90 1.68 -5.23
CA TYR A 9 -7.90 0.66 -6.28
C TYR A 9 -8.03 -0.78 -5.76
N TYR A 10 -7.31 -1.13 -4.68
CA TYR A 10 -7.26 -2.51 -4.15
C TYR A 10 -8.05 -2.72 -2.87
N GLY A 11 -8.24 -1.68 -2.06
CA GLY A 11 -8.70 -1.82 -0.69
C GLY A 11 -7.61 -2.32 0.27
N TRP A 12 -7.89 -2.19 1.56
CA TRP A 12 -6.95 -2.55 2.63
C TRP A 12 -6.67 -4.05 2.72
N GLU A 13 -7.68 -4.90 2.49
CA GLU A 13 -7.52 -6.36 2.55
C GLU A 13 -6.50 -6.87 1.51
N HIS A 14 -6.62 -6.42 0.25
CA HIS A 14 -5.67 -6.75 -0.81
C HIS A 14 -4.28 -6.16 -0.57
N LEU A 15 -4.20 -4.96 0.03
CA LEU A 15 -2.92 -4.41 0.42
C LEU A 15 -2.28 -5.21 1.55
N GLY A 16 -3.06 -5.75 2.48
CA GLY A 16 -2.58 -6.66 3.53
C GLY A 16 -2.05 -7.98 2.99
N THR A 17 -2.62 -8.50 1.89
CA THR A 17 -2.10 -9.73 1.25
C THR A 17 -0.82 -9.46 0.46
N LYS A 18 -0.75 -8.35 -0.28
CA LYS A 18 0.47 -7.94 -1.01
C LYS A 18 1.59 -7.51 -0.07
N VAL A 19 1.25 -6.74 0.95
CA VAL A 19 2.15 -6.19 1.97
C VAL A 19 1.67 -6.70 3.33
N THR A 20 2.20 -7.86 3.72
CA THR A 20 1.88 -8.55 4.98
C THR A 20 2.38 -7.77 6.20
N ILE A 21 1.71 -6.66 6.51
CA ILE A 21 1.92 -5.84 7.69
C ILE A 21 0.62 -5.71 8.47
N ASN A 22 0.70 -5.84 9.79
CA ASN A 22 -0.46 -5.70 10.66
C ASN A 22 -1.16 -4.33 10.54
N CYS A 23 -0.44 -3.30 10.08
CA CYS A 23 -0.99 -1.96 9.89
C CYS A 23 -2.12 -1.90 8.84
N PHE A 24 -2.20 -2.87 7.93
CA PHE A 24 -3.24 -2.92 6.90
C PHE A 24 -4.42 -3.83 7.26
N THR A 25 -4.26 -4.69 8.28
CA THR A 25 -5.28 -5.65 8.71
C THR A 25 -5.94 -5.26 10.03
N ASN A 26 -5.28 -4.45 10.87
CA ASN A 26 -5.78 -4.02 12.17
C ASN A 26 -5.84 -2.48 12.25
N ASP A 27 -7.06 -1.93 12.22
CA ASP A 27 -7.35 -0.48 12.15
C ASP A 27 -6.63 0.26 11.00
N PRO A 28 -6.90 -0.14 9.73
CA PRO A 28 -6.22 0.46 8.60
C PRO A 28 -6.63 1.93 8.42
N SER A 29 -5.67 2.83 8.57
CA SER A 29 -5.87 4.26 8.30
C SER A 29 -4.65 4.89 7.64
N ILE A 30 -4.89 5.78 6.68
CA ILE A 30 -3.82 6.43 5.89
C ILE A 30 -2.78 7.10 6.78
N LYS A 31 -3.21 7.81 7.83
CA LYS A 31 -2.30 8.50 8.75
C LYS A 31 -1.43 7.51 9.55
N SER A 32 -2.03 6.44 10.09
CA SER A 32 -1.30 5.43 10.86
C SER A 32 -0.31 4.66 9.97
N SER A 33 -0.76 4.26 8.78
CA SER A 33 0.07 3.61 7.78
C SER A 33 1.25 4.48 7.34
N LEU A 34 1.05 5.75 7.01
CA LEU A 34 2.15 6.64 6.64
C LEU A 34 3.15 6.85 7.80
N LYS A 35 2.67 6.88 9.05
CA LYS A 35 3.56 6.92 10.24
C LYS A 35 4.36 5.63 10.36
N PHE A 36 3.75 4.48 10.11
CA PHE A 36 4.43 3.17 10.11
C PHE A 36 5.45 3.07 8.98
N LEU A 37 5.07 3.38 7.73
CA LEU A 37 5.95 3.35 6.55
C LEU A 37 7.14 4.33 6.65
N ARG A 38 7.06 5.35 7.51
CA ARG A 38 8.22 6.21 7.85
C ARG A 38 9.23 5.54 8.77
N ARG A 39 8.77 4.68 9.68
CA ARG A 39 9.62 3.95 10.63
C ARG A 39 10.12 2.63 10.06
N THR A 40 9.48 2.14 8.99
CA THR A 40 9.75 0.83 8.41
C THR A 40 10.03 0.96 6.90
N PRO A 41 11.29 1.26 6.52
CA PRO A 41 11.65 1.54 5.12
C PRO A 41 11.34 0.38 4.16
N TRP A 42 11.59 -0.86 4.57
CA TRP A 42 11.32 -2.04 3.73
C TRP A 42 9.84 -2.15 3.35
N ALA A 43 8.93 -1.76 4.25
CA ALA A 43 7.49 -1.79 4.01
C ALA A 43 7.10 -0.70 3.01
N ARG A 44 7.71 0.49 3.08
CA ARG A 44 7.53 1.56 2.09
C ARG A 44 7.94 1.10 0.70
N SER A 45 9.13 0.53 0.55
CA SER A 45 9.58 0.03 -0.75
C SER A 45 8.66 -1.06 -1.31
N LYS A 46 8.03 -1.86 -0.46
CA LYS A 46 7.04 -2.85 -0.90
C LYS A 46 5.74 -2.20 -1.40
N VAL A 47 5.25 -1.17 -0.69
CA VAL A 47 4.09 -0.36 -1.13
C VAL A 47 4.38 0.34 -2.46
N GLU A 48 5.58 0.90 -2.65
CA GLU A 48 5.98 1.52 -3.91
C GLU A 48 6.03 0.52 -5.07
N LYS A 49 6.57 -0.70 -4.84
CA LYS A 49 6.53 -1.77 -5.85
C LYS A 49 5.10 -2.12 -6.27
N VAL A 50 4.20 -2.27 -5.30
CA VAL A 50 2.78 -2.56 -5.58
C VAL A 50 2.13 -1.44 -6.38
N TYR A 51 2.51 -0.19 -6.13
CA TYR A 51 2.02 0.95 -6.91
C TYR A 51 2.53 0.95 -8.35
N LEU A 52 3.80 0.63 -8.57
CA LEU A 52 4.34 0.49 -9.92
C LEU A 52 3.66 -0.65 -10.68
N GLU A 53 3.44 -1.80 -10.04
CA GLU A 53 2.67 -2.91 -10.63
C GLU A 53 1.23 -2.50 -10.98
N MET A 54 0.60 -1.69 -10.14
CA MET A 54 -0.74 -1.16 -10.40
C MET A 54 -0.74 -0.21 -11.59
N GLN A 55 0.26 0.68 -11.67
CA GLN A 55 0.40 1.62 -12.78
C GLN A 55 0.68 0.92 -14.10
N ASP A 56 1.54 -0.09 -14.11
CA ASP A 56 1.80 -0.95 -15.28
C ASP A 56 0.51 -1.60 -15.78
N LYS A 57 -0.27 -2.19 -14.87
CA LYS A 57 -1.60 -2.75 -15.19
C LYS A 57 -2.59 -1.71 -15.70
N LYS A 58 -2.52 -0.48 -15.21
CA LYS A 58 -3.37 0.65 -15.66
C LYS A 58 -2.94 1.18 -17.03
N SER A 59 -1.66 1.10 -17.36
CA SER A 59 -1.07 1.67 -18.58
C SER A 59 -1.00 0.67 -19.74
N GLY A 60 -1.36 -0.60 -19.52
CA GLY A 60 -1.40 -1.65 -20.55
C GLY A 60 -2.62 -1.60 -21.48
N PHE A 61 -3.12 -0.41 -21.82
CA PHE A 61 -4.14 -0.16 -22.84
C PHE A 61 -3.63 0.83 -23.88
#